data_AF-A0A524N823-F1
#
_entry.id   AF-A0A524N823-F1
#
_cell.length_a   1.000
_cell.length_b   1.000
_cell.length_c   1.000
_cell.angle_alpha   90.00
_cell.angle_beta   90.00
_cell.angle_gamma   90.00
#
_symmetry.space_group_name_H-M   'P 1'
#
loop_
_entity.id
_entity.type
_entity.pdbx_description
1 polymer ?
#
loop_
_entity_poly.entity_id
_entity_poly.type
_entity_poly.pdbx_seq_one_letter_code
_entity_poly.pdbx_strand_id
1 'polypeptide(L)'
;MTLERKISLLFAVSAFINWSLSIRGIIDPAGMSATFDGPPPEYAFVIRFWTGFVFMFGCMFWETSRDVVGKSALVKYNWIEKSVMATTVTIGYFAGQVSDRLMLLITLTNWAWIPVILYYDVRLRRHLRTSSAGTGVSA
;
A
#
# COMPACT_ATOMS: atom_id res chain seq x y z
N MET A 1 20.78 -10.24 -4.56
CA MET A 1 20.10 -9.34 -3.58
C MET A 1 19.39 -10.22 -2.55
N THR A 2 19.63 -10.00 -1.24
CA THR A 2 19.00 -10.78 -0.16
C THR A 2 17.48 -10.58 -0.11
N LEU A 3 16.74 -11.51 0.49
CA LEU A 3 15.27 -11.42 0.63
C LEU A 3 14.86 -10.11 1.32
N GLU A 4 15.49 -9.81 2.46
CA GLU A 4 15.27 -8.57 3.22
C GLU A 4 15.50 -7.32 2.37
N ARG A 5 16.57 -7.29 1.56
CA ARG A 5 16.86 -6.13 0.72
C ARG A 5 15.86 -5.94 -0.42
N LYS A 6 15.29 -7.04 -0.95
CA LYS A 6 14.18 -6.97 -1.92
C LYS A 6 12.91 -6.42 -1.28
N ILE A 7 12.59 -6.88 -0.07
CA ILE A 7 11.41 -6.41 0.68
C ILE A 7 11.58 -4.96 1.09
N SER A 8 12.77 -4.58 1.57
CA SER A 8 13.14 -3.20 1.89
C SER A 8 12.87 -2.28 0.70
N LEU A 9 13.39 -2.63 -0.49
CA LEU A 9 13.15 -1.84 -1.70
C LEU A 9 11.66 -1.76 -2.05
N LEU A 10 10.93 -2.88 -2.00
CA LEU A 10 9.50 -2.91 -2.28
C LEU A 10 8.71 -1.98 -1.35
N PHE A 11 9.04 -1.96 -0.07
CA PHE A 11 8.38 -1.12 0.93
C PHE A 11 8.78 0.35 0.80
N ALA A 12 10.03 0.65 0.44
CA ALA A 12 10.46 2.01 0.14
C ALA A 12 9.71 2.58 -1.08
N VAL A 13 9.56 1.77 -2.14
CA VAL A 13 8.78 2.16 -3.33
C VAL A 13 7.30 2.34 -2.98
N SER A 14 6.72 1.42 -2.18
CA SER A 14 5.33 1.54 -1.72
C SER A 14 5.11 2.82 -0.91
N ALA A 15 6.05 3.17 -0.03
CA ALA A 15 6.01 4.39 0.75
C ALA A 15 6.00 5.64 -0.14
N PHE A 16 6.90 5.68 -1.12
CA PHE A 16 7.01 6.80 -2.06
C PHE A 16 5.74 6.98 -2.91
N ILE A 17 5.17 5.87 -3.40
CA ILE A 17 3.89 5.89 -4.14
C ILE A 17 2.78 6.46 -3.23
N ASN A 18 2.65 5.95 -2.01
CA ASN A 18 1.62 6.41 -1.07
C ASN A 18 1.74 7.90 -0.76
N TRP A 19 2.95 8.40 -0.49
CA TRP A 19 3.17 9.84 -0.28
C TRP A 19 2.85 10.66 -1.52
N SER A 20 3.31 10.23 -2.70
CA SER A 20 3.07 10.96 -3.95
C SER A 20 1.59 11.09 -4.29
N LEU A 21 0.81 10.03 -4.06
CA LEU A 21 -0.63 10.02 -4.31
C LEU A 21 -1.43 10.79 -3.24
N SER A 22 -0.99 10.74 -1.98
CA SER A 22 -1.71 11.37 -0.86
C SER A 22 -1.51 12.87 -0.76
N ILE A 23 -0.30 13.40 -1.00
CA ILE A 23 0.01 14.83 -0.84
C ILE A 23 -0.97 15.71 -1.63
N ARG A 24 -1.25 15.35 -2.89
CA ARG A 24 -2.17 16.12 -3.73
C ARG A 24 -3.60 16.12 -3.17
N GLY A 25 -4.10 14.96 -2.72
CA GLY A 25 -5.43 14.86 -2.13
C GLY A 25 -5.58 15.59 -0.79
N ILE A 26 -4.49 15.77 -0.05
CA ILE A 26 -4.46 16.57 1.19
C ILE A 26 -4.54 18.07 0.87
N ILE A 27 -3.73 18.55 -0.08
CA ILE A 27 -3.62 19.98 -0.41
C ILE A 27 -4.84 20.42 -1.22
N ASP A 28 -5.12 19.72 -2.32
CA ASP A 28 -6.10 20.08 -3.34
C ASP A 28 -6.99 18.88 -3.71
N PRO A 29 -8.01 18.57 -2.89
CA PRO A 29 -8.94 17.49 -3.15
C PRO A 29 -9.82 17.73 -4.38
N ALA A 30 -10.08 18.99 -4.75
CA ALA A 30 -10.86 19.32 -5.94
C ALA A 30 -10.07 19.01 -7.22
N GLY A 31 -8.81 19.46 -7.31
CA GLY A 31 -7.94 19.13 -8.43
C GLY A 31 -7.53 17.65 -8.45
N MET A 32 -7.47 16.98 -7.30
CA MET A 32 -7.31 15.52 -7.24
C MET A 32 -8.51 14.82 -7.88
N SER A 33 -9.74 15.19 -7.52
CA SER A 33 -10.96 14.62 -8.14
C SER A 33 -11.00 14.85 -9.65
N ALA A 34 -10.69 16.09 -10.09
CA ALA A 34 -10.65 16.45 -11.50
C ALA A 34 -9.62 15.65 -12.32
N THR A 35 -8.50 15.23 -11.70
CA THR A 35 -7.48 14.40 -12.37
C THR A 35 -8.04 13.04 -12.82
N PHE A 36 -9.08 12.57 -12.13
CA PHE A 36 -9.74 11.30 -12.38
C PHE A 36 -11.16 11.48 -12.95
N ASP A 37 -11.44 12.61 -13.59
CA ASP A 37 -12.73 12.93 -14.19
C ASP A 37 -13.90 12.85 -13.17
N GLY A 38 -13.59 13.02 -11.88
CA GLY A 38 -14.56 13.02 -10.79
C GLY A 38 -15.20 14.39 -10.59
N PRO A 39 -16.42 14.45 -10.04
CA PRO A 39 -17.06 15.72 -9.69
C PRO A 39 -16.30 16.41 -8.54
N PRO A 40 -16.47 17.73 -8.35
CA PRO A 40 -15.98 18.41 -7.17
C PRO A 40 -16.50 17.70 -5.90
N PRO A 41 -15.64 17.44 -4.90
CA PRO A 41 -16.05 16.69 -3.72
C PRO A 41 -16.98 17.53 -2.84
N GLU A 42 -18.18 17.01 -2.55
CA GLU A 42 -19.13 17.61 -1.62
C GLU A 42 -18.50 17.78 -0.22
N TYR A 43 -17.74 16.78 0.21
CA TYR A 43 -17.05 16.75 1.49
C TYR A 43 -15.54 16.65 1.32
N ALA A 44 -14.91 17.77 0.94
CA ALA A 44 -13.46 17.86 0.74
C ALA A 44 -12.64 17.41 1.97
N PHE A 45 -13.18 17.52 3.20
CA PHE A 45 -12.52 17.03 4.40
C PHE A 45 -12.38 15.50 4.42
N VAL A 46 -13.32 14.75 3.85
CA VAL A 46 -13.28 13.27 3.78
C VAL A 46 -12.13 12.83 2.89
N ILE A 47 -11.93 13.49 1.75
CA ILE A 47 -10.79 13.21 0.86
C ILE A 47 -9.48 13.49 1.59
N ARG A 48 -9.37 14.62 2.30
CA ARG A 48 -8.17 14.95 3.09
C ARG A 48 -7.89 13.92 4.19
N PHE A 49 -8.93 13.49 4.89
CA PHE A 49 -8.82 12.51 5.95
C PHE A 49 -8.38 11.14 5.41
N TRP A 50 -9.03 10.68 4.34
CA TRP A 50 -8.68 9.43 3.66
C TRP A 50 -7.25 9.45 3.12
N THR A 51 -6.86 10.52 2.43
CA THR A 51 -5.50 10.68 1.90
C THR A 51 -4.48 10.85 3.02
N GLY A 52 -4.86 11.41 4.17
CA GLY A 52 -4.08 11.38 5.41
C GLY A 52 -3.78 9.95 5.90
N PHE A 53 -4.74 9.02 5.83
CA PHE A 53 -4.46 7.61 6.13
C PHE A 53 -3.49 6.98 5.14
N VAL A 54 -3.65 7.25 3.84
CA VAL A 54 -2.72 6.77 2.81
C VAL A 54 -1.29 7.29 3.07
N PHE A 55 -1.16 8.55 3.48
CA PHE A 55 0.11 9.14 3.89
C PHE A 55 0.72 8.43 5.11
N MET A 56 -0.10 8.18 6.14
CA MET A 56 0.32 7.43 7.34
C MET A 56 0.79 6.01 7.00
N PHE A 57 0.10 5.31 6.09
CA PHE A 57 0.57 4.02 5.56
C PHE A 57 1.92 4.15 4.85
N GLY A 58 2.14 5.26 4.13
CA GLY A 58 3.45 5.59 3.56
C GLY A 58 4.56 5.65 4.62
N CYS A 59 4.30 6.31 5.76
CA CYS A 59 5.24 6.33 6.90
C CYS A 59 5.50 4.94 7.46
N MET A 60 4.45 4.15 7.68
CA MET A 60 4.58 2.76 8.16
C MET A 60 5.39 1.89 7.19
N PHE A 61 5.21 2.07 5.87
CA PHE A 61 5.97 1.33 4.87
C PHE A 61 7.43 1.78 4.81
N TRP A 62 7.69 3.08 4.92
CA TRP A 62 9.06 3.61 5.02
C TRP A 62 9.79 3.03 6.22
N GLU A 63 9.13 3.00 7.37
CA GLU A 63 9.68 2.40 8.58
C GLU A 63 9.97 0.90 8.42
N THR A 64 9.05 0.17 7.81
CA THR A 64 9.23 -1.27 7.51
C THR A 64 10.38 -1.49 6.53
N SER A 65 10.60 -0.56 5.59
CA SER A 65 11.71 -0.65 4.65
C SER A 65 13.09 -0.56 5.31
N ARG A 66 13.19 0.10 6.46
CA ARG A 66 14.44 0.30 7.21
C ARG A 66 14.77 -0.85 8.15
N ASP A 67 13.75 -1.55 8.63
CA ASP A 67 13.90 -2.73 9.49
C ASP A 67 12.82 -3.77 9.16
N VAL A 68 13.10 -4.57 8.13
CA VAL A 68 12.14 -5.57 7.62
C VAL A 68 11.91 -6.70 8.62
N VAL A 69 12.94 -7.11 9.35
CA VAL A 69 12.88 -8.25 10.27
C VAL A 69 12.13 -7.86 11.54
N GLY A 70 12.54 -6.78 12.19
CA GLY A 70 11.92 -6.29 13.42
C GLY A 70 10.47 -5.82 13.20
N LYS A 71 10.14 -5.36 12.00
CA LYS A 71 8.77 -4.92 11.63
C LYS A 71 8.04 -5.90 10.71
N SER A 72 8.45 -7.16 10.68
CA SER A 72 7.81 -8.19 9.84
C SER A 72 6.30 -8.34 10.05
N ALA A 73 5.81 -8.05 11.26
CA ALA A 73 4.38 -8.04 11.56
C ALA A 73 3.57 -7.00 10.76
N LEU A 74 4.23 -5.91 10.34
CA LEU A 74 3.60 -4.80 9.60
C LEU A 74 3.50 -5.07 8.09
N VAL A 75 4.29 -6.02 7.57
CA VAL A 75 4.38 -6.31 6.13
C VAL A 75 3.01 -6.70 5.53
N LYS A 76 2.19 -7.42 6.28
CA LYS A 76 0.83 -7.82 5.83
C LYS A 76 -0.08 -6.64 5.53
N TYR A 77 0.09 -5.51 6.22
CA TYR A 77 -0.80 -4.37 6.07
C TYR A 77 -0.66 -3.71 4.70
N ASN A 78 0.45 -3.92 3.99
CA ASN A 78 0.61 -3.43 2.63
C ASN A 78 -0.36 -4.12 1.66
N TRP A 79 -0.39 -5.46 1.62
CA TRP A 79 -1.34 -6.14 0.74
C TRP A 79 -2.80 -5.99 1.21
N ILE A 80 -3.05 -5.85 2.53
CA ILE A 80 -4.40 -5.60 3.07
C ILE A 80 -4.92 -4.24 2.60
N GLU A 81 -4.16 -3.17 2.79
CA GLU A 81 -4.53 -1.80 2.39
C GLU A 81 -4.83 -1.74 0.89
N LYS A 82 -3.95 -2.30 0.07
CA LYS A 82 -4.15 -2.39 -1.38
C LYS A 82 -5.38 -3.17 -1.77
N SER A 83 -5.69 -4.25 -1.06
CA SER A 83 -6.88 -5.07 -1.34
C SER A 83 -8.17 -4.30 -1.03
N VAL A 84 -8.21 -3.58 0.11
CA VAL A 84 -9.36 -2.74 0.47
C VAL A 84 -9.56 -1.63 -0.57
N MET A 85 -8.49 -0.92 -0.93
CA MET A 85 -8.55 0.15 -1.93
C MET A 85 -8.97 -0.38 -3.31
N ALA A 86 -8.33 -1.46 -3.77
CA ALA A 86 -8.62 -2.05 -5.08
C ALA A 86 -10.07 -2.53 -5.17
N THR A 87 -10.55 -3.24 -4.14
CA THR A 87 -11.92 -3.75 -4.11
C THR A 87 -12.92 -2.60 -4.10
N THR A 88 -12.69 -1.57 -3.28
CA THR A 88 -13.60 -0.41 -3.18
C THR A 88 -13.73 0.32 -4.51
N VAL A 89 -12.60 0.60 -5.17
CA VAL A 89 -12.61 1.29 -6.47
C VAL A 89 -13.18 0.39 -7.57
N THR A 90 -12.92 -0.92 -7.53
CA THR A 90 -13.49 -1.86 -8.50
C THR A 90 -15.01 -1.94 -8.38
N ILE A 91 -15.57 -1.95 -7.16
CA ILE A 91 -17.03 -1.89 -6.94
C ILE A 91 -17.59 -0.58 -7.49
N GLY A 92 -16.95 0.56 -7.18
CA GLY A 92 -17.36 1.86 -7.71
C GLY A 92 -17.31 1.93 -9.24
N TYR A 93 -16.33 1.26 -9.87
CA TYR A 93 -16.20 1.18 -11.32
C TYR A 93 -17.38 0.45 -11.96
N PHE A 94 -17.71 -0.74 -11.46
CA PHE A 94 -18.88 -1.49 -11.96
C PHE A 94 -20.22 -0.80 -11.65
N ALA A 95 -20.26 0.07 -10.64
CA ALA A 95 -21.41 0.93 -10.34
C ALA A 95 -21.46 2.22 -11.19
N GLY A 96 -20.50 2.46 -12.08
CA GLY A 96 -20.43 3.68 -12.90
C GLY A 96 -20.00 4.95 -12.14
N GLN A 97 -19.43 4.81 -10.94
CA GLN A 97 -19.02 5.92 -10.06
C GLN A 97 -17.54 6.29 -10.21
N VAL A 98 -16.76 5.48 -10.91
CA VAL A 98 -15.31 5.60 -11.05
C VAL A 98 -14.95 5.63 -12.54
N SER A 99 -14.05 6.53 -12.92
CA SER A 99 -13.56 6.64 -14.30
C SER A 99 -12.58 5.52 -14.68
N ASP A 100 -12.46 5.24 -15.98
CA ASP A 100 -11.45 4.32 -16.52
C ASP A 100 -10.03 4.71 -16.10
N ARG A 101 -9.72 6.01 -16.01
CA ARG A 101 -8.40 6.51 -15.59
C ARG A 101 -8.07 6.11 -14.16
N LEU A 102 -9.04 6.25 -13.24
CA LEU A 102 -8.85 5.84 -11.85
C LEU A 102 -8.75 4.32 -11.73
N MET A 103 -9.57 3.58 -12.48
CA MET A 103 -9.50 2.12 -12.51
C MET A 103 -8.15 1.61 -13.05
N LEU A 104 -7.60 2.25 -14.08
CA LEU A 104 -6.27 1.96 -14.60
C LEU A 104 -5.19 2.20 -13.54
N LEU A 105 -5.24 3.35 -12.85
CA LEU A 105 -4.30 3.65 -11.76
C LEU A 105 -4.36 2.57 -10.67
N ILE A 106 -5.55 2.20 -10.23
CA ILE A 106 -5.73 1.16 -9.19
C ILE A 106 -5.26 -0.21 -9.67
N THR A 107 -5.44 -0.53 -10.93
CA THR A 107 -4.94 -1.78 -11.51
C THR A 107 -3.41 -1.83 -11.44
N LEU A 108 -2.74 -0.75 -11.83
CA LEU A 108 -1.29 -0.65 -11.86
C LEU A 108 -0.64 -0.50 -10.48
N THR A 109 -1.32 0.12 -9.52
CA THR A 109 -0.76 0.42 -8.18
C THR A 109 -1.20 -0.55 -7.09
N ASN A 110 -2.30 -1.29 -7.29
CA ASN A 110 -2.85 -2.22 -6.32
C ASN A 110 -2.97 -3.63 -6.87
N TRP A 111 -3.83 -3.88 -7.87
CA TRP A 111 -4.07 -5.25 -8.35
C TRP A 111 -2.81 -5.96 -8.82
N ALA A 112 -1.94 -5.27 -9.58
CA ALA A 112 -0.66 -5.83 -10.02
C ALA A 112 0.32 -6.09 -8.87
N TRP A 113 0.24 -5.32 -7.77
CA TRP A 113 1.19 -5.38 -6.66
C TRP A 113 0.79 -6.38 -5.57
N ILE A 114 -0.51 -6.61 -5.36
CA ILE A 114 -1.02 -7.50 -4.31
C ILE A 114 -0.36 -8.89 -4.36
N PRO A 115 -0.29 -9.59 -5.51
CA PRO A 115 0.35 -10.92 -5.57
C PRO A 115 1.83 -10.88 -5.19
N VAL A 116 2.54 -9.83 -5.63
CA VAL A 116 3.98 -9.64 -5.36
C VAL A 116 4.22 -9.42 -3.87
N ILE A 117 3.43 -8.55 -3.24
CA ILE A 117 3.57 -8.22 -1.83
C ILE A 117 3.21 -9.42 -0.96
N LEU A 118 2.11 -10.11 -1.27
CA LEU A 118 1.67 -11.30 -0.55
C LEU A 118 2.72 -12.41 -0.62
N TYR A 119 3.33 -12.61 -1.80
CA TYR A 119 4.43 -13.55 -1.97
C TYR A 119 5.61 -13.25 -1.05
N TYR A 120 6.01 -11.97 -0.94
CA TYR A 120 7.11 -11.56 -0.08
C TYR A 120 6.76 -11.67 1.42
N ASP A 121 5.52 -11.35 1.82
CA ASP A 121 5.03 -11.54 3.20
C ASP A 121 5.13 -13.02 3.61
N VAL A 122 4.60 -13.92 2.77
CA VAL A 122 4.65 -15.37 3.02
C VAL A 122 6.09 -15.87 3.09
N ARG A 123 6.97 -15.43 2.17
CA ARG A 123 8.39 -15.83 2.17
C ARG A 123 9.14 -15.31 3.39
N LEU A 124 8.91 -14.07 3.79
CA LEU A 124 9.53 -13.50 4.99
C LEU A 124 9.12 -14.29 6.23
N ARG A 125 7.82 -14.56 6.41
CA ARG A 125 7.32 -15.35 7.54
C ARG A 125 7.93 -16.75 7.59
N ARG A 126 8.08 -17.41 6.44
CA ARG A 126 8.75 -18.72 6.36
C ARG A 126 10.22 -18.61 6.75
N HIS A 127 10.93 -17.63 6.21
CA HIS A 127 12.34 -17.40 6.51
C HIS A 127 12.57 -17.19 8.01
N LEU A 128 11.78 -16.32 8.64
CA LEU A 128 11.90 -16.04 10.08
C LEU A 128 11.60 -17.27 10.94
N ARG A 129 10.60 -18.07 10.58
CA ARG A 129 10.31 -19.34 11.29
C ARG A 129 11.47 -20.34 11.22
N THR A 130 12.08 -20.49 10.05
CA THR A 130 13.24 -21.38 9.89
C THR A 130 14.46 -20.87 10.66
N SER A 131 14.71 -19.56 10.64
CA SER A 131 15.81 -18.95 11.41
C SER A 131 15.62 -19.10 12.92
N SER A 132 14.39 -18.99 13.44
CA SER A 132 14.08 -19.24 14.84
C SER A 132 14.14 -20.72 15.24
N ALA A 133 13.88 -21.64 14.32
CA ALA A 133 14.00 -23.08 14.57
C ALA A 133 15.47 -23.57 14.55
N GLY A 134 16.34 -22.93 13.77
CA GLY A 134 17.76 -23.25 13.68
C GLY A 134 18.61 -22.76 14.86
N THR A 135 18.11 -21.80 15.66
CA THR A 135 18.75 -21.34 16.90
C THR A 135 18.31 -22.12 18.15
N GLY A 136 17.58 -23.23 17.98
CA GLY A 136 17.32 -24.21 19.04
C GLY A 136 18.59 -25.01 19.39
N VAL A 137 19.57 -24.35 20.02
CA VAL A 137 20.64 -25.01 20.77
C VAL A 137 20.04 -25.51 22.08
N SER A 138 20.31 -26.78 22.35
CA SER A 138 19.99 -27.54 23.55
C SER A 138 20.20 -26.75 24.84
N ALA A 139 19.16 -26.71 25.67
CA ALA A 139 19.31 -26.63 27.12
C ALA A 139 19.12 -28.03 27.70
#